data_AF-A0A3D0HF17-F1
#
_entry.id   AF-A0A3D0HF17-F1
#
_cell.length_a   1.000
_cell.length_b   1.000
_cell.length_c   1.000
_cell.angle_alpha   90.00
_cell.angle_beta   90.00
_cell.angle_gamma   90.00
#
_symmetry.space_group_name_H-M   'P 1'
#
loop_
_entity.id
_entity.type
_entity.pdbx_description
1 polymer ?
#
loop_
_entity_poly.entity_id
_entity_poly.type
_entity_poly.pdbx_seq_one_letter_code
_entity_poly.pdbx_strand_id
1 'polypeptide(L)' 'MPFEKYSHAVPLVLADRTWPNRIIDKAPLWCSVDLRDGNQALIDPMDPERKLRMFKTLVKMGFKEIEVGF' A
#
# COMPACT_ATOMS: atom_id res chain seq x y z
N MET A 1 -3.16 28.15 15.83
CA MET A 1 -2.94 27.41 14.57
C MET A 1 -4.10 27.71 13.64
N PRO A 2 -3.91 27.64 12.30
CA PRO A 2 -4.97 27.96 11.33
C PRO A 2 -5.94 26.78 11.16
N PHE A 3 -6.72 26.47 12.19
CA PHE A 3 -7.64 25.34 12.21
C PHE A 3 -8.76 25.48 11.18
N GLU A 4 -9.14 26.71 10.84
CA GLU A 4 -10.15 27.07 9.84
C GLU A 4 -9.81 26.60 8.41
N LYS A 5 -8.55 26.26 8.13
CA LYS A 5 -8.12 25.71 6.84
C LYS A 5 -8.49 24.23 6.67
N TYR A 6 -8.92 23.56 7.73
CA TYR A 6 -9.18 22.13 7.73
C TYR A 6 -10.61 21.85 8.20
N SER A 7 -11.38 21.19 7.34
CA SER A 7 -12.71 20.71 7.68
C SER A 7 -12.66 19.29 8.25
N HIS A 8 -13.62 18.96 9.11
CA HIS A 8 -13.80 17.58 9.58
C HIS A 8 -14.10 16.63 8.42
N ALA A 9 -13.69 15.37 8.55
CA ALA A 9 -14.08 14.32 7.62
C ALA A 9 -15.59 14.05 7.75
N VAL A 10 -16.27 13.81 6.62
CA VAL A 10 -17.69 13.47 6.59
C VAL A 10 -17.90 12.11 7.27
N PRO A 11 -18.78 11.99 8.28
CA PRO A 11 -19.01 10.73 8.97
C PRO A 11 -19.58 9.65 8.04
N LEU A 12 -18.91 8.50 7.97
CA LEU A 12 -19.45 7.31 7.32
C LEU A 12 -20.28 6.49 8.32
N VAL A 13 -21.60 6.41 8.10
CA VAL A 13 -22.51 5.61 8.93
C VAL A 13 -22.75 4.25 8.28
N LEU A 14 -22.15 3.22 8.87
CA LEU A 14 -22.43 1.81 8.56
C LEU A 14 -23.02 1.18 9.83
N ALA A 15 -24.36 1.22 9.94
CA ALA A 15 -25.08 0.77 11.12
C ALA A 15 -24.82 -0.72 11.40
N ASP A 16 -24.86 -1.55 10.35
CA ASP A 16 -24.75 -3.01 10.46
C ASP A 16 -23.33 -3.52 10.17
N ARG A 17 -22.30 -2.72 10.48
CA ARG A 17 -20.90 -3.12 10.23
C ARG A 17 -20.53 -4.34 11.06
N THR A 18 -19.94 -5.34 10.43
CA THR A 18 -19.60 -6.62 11.09
C THR A 18 -18.11 -6.76 11.42
N TRP A 19 -17.24 -5.93 10.84
CA TRP A 19 -15.79 -6.01 11.06
C TRP A 19 -15.34 -5.87 12.53
N PRO A 20 -16.04 -5.15 13.45
CA PRO A 20 -15.62 -5.10 14.86
C PRO A 20 -15.68 -6.45 15.59
N ASN A 21 -16.51 -7.39 15.10
CA ASN A 21 -16.71 -8.71 15.70
C ASN A 21 -15.96 -9.82 14.95
N ARG A 22 -15.13 -9.48 13.96
CA ARG A 22 -14.38 -10.45 13.15
C ARG A 22 -12.92 -10.46 13.55
N ILE A 23 -12.37 -11.66 13.75
CA ILE A 23 -10.94 -11.89 13.94
C ILE A 23 -10.39 -12.38 12.60
N ILE A 24 -9.26 -11.81 12.17
CA ILE A 24 -8.57 -12.25 10.95
C ILE A 24 -7.98 -13.63 11.21
N ASP A 25 -8.31 -14.61 10.36
CA ASP A 25 -7.91 -16.01 10.48
C ASP A 25 -7.05 -16.50 9.29
N LYS A 26 -6.90 -15.67 8.26
CA LYS A 26 -6.16 -16.00 7.04
C LYS A 26 -5.41 -14.80 6.49
N ALA A 27 -4.27 -15.06 5.85
CA ALA A 27 -3.56 -14.02 5.11
C ALA A 27 -4.40 -13.53 3.92
N PRO A 28 -4.40 -12.23 3.63
CA PRO A 28 -4.97 -11.71 2.39
C PRO A 28 -4.07 -12.04 1.19
N LEU A 29 -4.58 -11.79 0.00
CA LEU A 29 -3.74 -11.66 -1.18
C LEU A 29 -2.97 -10.34 -1.08
N TRP A 30 -1.65 -10.42 -1.17
CA TRP A 30 -0.78 -9.25 -1.08
C TRP A 30 -0.37 -8.77 -2.48
N CYS A 31 -0.52 -7.47 -2.71
CA CYS A 31 0.04 -6.76 -3.85
C CYS A 31 1.08 -5.76 -3.35
N SER A 32 2.32 -5.89 -3.82
CA SER A 32 3.39 -4.92 -3.57
C SER A 32 3.41 -3.86 -4.68
N VAL A 33 3.49 -2.59 -4.29
CA VAL A 33 3.52 -1.44 -5.21
C VAL A 33 4.86 -0.69 -5.20
N ASP A 34 5.88 -1.31 -4.59
CA ASP A 34 7.18 -0.70 -4.32
C ASP A 34 7.91 -0.22 -5.58
N LEU A 35 7.75 -0.92 -6.72
CA LEU A 35 8.41 -0.57 -7.99
C LEU A 35 7.73 0.57 -8.76
N ARG A 36 6.50 0.93 -8.38
CA ARG A 36 5.73 2.03 -9.00
C ARG A 36 5.45 3.13 -7.99
N ASP A 37 4.51 2.92 -7.08
CA ASP A 37 4.07 3.93 -6.11
C ASP A 37 5.20 4.32 -5.15
N GLY A 38 5.89 3.30 -4.61
CA GLY A 38 7.06 3.52 -3.76
C GLY A 38 8.18 4.24 -4.51
N ASN A 39 8.51 3.77 -5.72
CA ASN A 39 9.55 4.37 -6.55
C ASN A 39 9.26 5.84 -6.94
N GLN A 40 7.99 6.21 -7.16
CA GLN A 40 7.58 7.57 -7.51
C GLN A 40 7.76 8.56 -6.34
N ALA A 41 7.71 8.08 -5.10
CA ALA A 41 7.86 8.90 -3.90
C ALA A 41 9.34 9.18 -3.53
N LEU A 42 10.31 8.52 -4.19
CA LEU A 42 11.73 8.71 -3.90
C LEU A 42 12.27 10.00 -4.54
N ILE A 43 13.11 10.72 -3.80
CA ILE A 43 13.88 11.86 -4.32
C ILE A 43 14.76 11.41 -5.49
N ASP A 44 15.49 10.31 -5.28
CA ASP A 44 16.30 9.64 -6.30
C ASP A 44 15.62 8.32 -6.69
N PRO A 45 14.96 8.25 -7.87
CA PRO A 45 14.30 7.03 -8.32
C PRO A 45 15.26 5.85 -8.43
N MET A 46 14.71 4.63 -8.29
CA MET A 46 15.47 3.42 -8.49
C MET A 46 15.95 3.30 -9.94
N ASP A 47 17.26 3.12 -10.09
CA ASP A 47 17.89 2.65 -11.32
C ASP A 47 17.46 1.19 -11.64
N PRO A 48 17.73 0.68 -12.86
CA PRO A 48 17.36 -0.67 -13.25
C PRO A 48 17.91 -1.77 -12.32
N GLU A 49 19.10 -1.60 -11.73
CA GLU A 49 19.70 -2.59 -10.83
C GLU A 49 18.93 -2.66 -9.50
N ARG A 50 18.61 -1.50 -8.92
CA ARG A 50 17.80 -1.37 -7.71
C ARG A 50 16.40 -1.93 -7.93
N LYS A 51 15.77 -1.63 -9.07
CA LYS A 51 14.46 -2.22 -9.43
C LYS A 51 14.54 -3.74 -9.52
N LEU A 52 15.54 -4.30 -10.19
CA LEU A 52 15.69 -5.75 -10.31
C LEU A 52 15.94 -6.41 -8.94
N ARG A 53 16.72 -5.76 -8.06
CA ARG A 53 16.97 -6.24 -6.70
C ARG A 53 15.68 -6.25 -5.88
N MET A 54 14.90 -5.17 -5.91
CA MET A 54 13.61 -5.09 -5.24
C MET A 54 12.64 -6.16 -5.74
N PHE A 55 12.49 -6.28 -7.07
CA PHE A 55 11.65 -7.32 -7.68
C PHE A 55 12.02 -8.73 -7.21
N LYS A 56 13.31 -9.09 -7.28
CA LYS A 56 13.79 -10.41 -6.83
C LYS A 56 13.55 -10.65 -5.35
N THR A 57 13.70 -9.63 -4.51
CA THR A 57 13.41 -9.72 -3.08
C THR A 57 11.93 -10.02 -2.84
N LEU A 58 11.02 -9.29 -3.48
CA LEU A 58 9.57 -9.48 -3.35
C LEU A 58 9.15 -10.88 -3.83
N VAL A 59 9.69 -11.33 -4.96
CA VAL A 59 9.48 -12.70 -5.47
C VAL A 59 9.97 -13.74 -4.47
N LYS A 60 11.17 -13.55 -3.89
CA LYS A 60 11.75 -14.47 -2.89
C LYS A 60 10.92 -14.52 -1.60
N MET A 61 10.30 -13.41 -1.20
CA MET A 61 9.39 -13.34 -0.05
C MET A 61 8.04 -14.04 -0.30
N GLY A 62 7.69 -14.29 -1.56
CA GLY A 62 6.49 -15.02 -1.94
C GLY A 62 5.33 -14.13 -2.41
N PHE A 63 5.54 -12.83 -2.66
CA PHE A 63 4.53 -11.98 -3.29
C PHE A 63 4.11 -12.56 -4.64
N LYS A 64 2.80 -12.54 -4.90
CA LYS A 64 2.20 -13.07 -6.13
C LYS A 64 1.66 -11.96 -7.03
N GLU A 65 1.37 -10.81 -6.47
CA GLU A 65 1.03 -9.59 -7.21
C GLU A 65 2.07 -8.50 -6.90
N ILE A 66 2.66 -7.94 -7.95
CA ILE A 66 3.67 -6.88 -7.86
C ILE A 66 3.40 -5.88 -8.99
N GLU A 67 3.14 -4.62 -8.65
CA GLU A 67 3.01 -3.52 -9.62
C GLU A 67 4.41 -3.08 -10.07
N VAL A 68 4.77 -3.32 -11.33
CA VAL A 68 6.15 -3.14 -11.84
C VAL A 68 6.43 -1.78 -12.47
N GLY A 69 5.40 -0.96 -12.69
CA GLY A 69 5.51 0.32 -13.37
C GLY A 69 4.15 0.95 -13.59
N PHE A 70 4.16 2.20 -14.05
CA PHE A 70 2.99 2.88 -14.58
C PHE A 70 2.94 2.65 -16.08
#